data_AF-A0A2H0WPI3-F1
#
_entry.id   AF-A0A2H0WPI3-F1
#
_cell.length_a   1.000
_cell.length_b   1.000
_cell.length_c   1.000
_cell.angle_alpha   90.00
_cell.angle_beta   90.00
_cell.angle_gamma   90.00
#
_symmetry.space_group_name_H-M   'P 1'
#
loop_
_entity.id
_entity.type
_entity.pdbx_description
1 polymer ?
#
loop_
_entity_poly.entity_id
_entity_poly.type
_entity_poly.pdbx_seq_one_letter_code
_entity_poly.pdbx_strand_id
1 'polypeptide(L)'
;MKKRKICLLPFLGGLLVILILLFVGVLQVKGARERYCLAQTHLQFPIDVPMDGDKWDFFSSCYNQLTLSDAGKIFLGSRRQELSEAKRIAELNAVMTKYPNKDSQQYKAAREEFCVLTGRPAEEREQAVANIRQYLGMTDIPVDFICSRFNTLPGDTGTDYNNPAIEHYEAALFGFQVDPKTNYIVEVGEAERRWGTNEDGTRWFENMPKYDNTPRYTTPESIKPVAEAFMTKNQDIFGVDISQMTYEYRGSKIENHFVKWTDYNSPHTKEHEMCGDVDRDNEAAYQNDKGAWCIKQTDTLYPTVFLTITQGGQVAVYDNDGFEIDKL
;
A
#
# COMPACT_ATOMS: atom_id res chain seq x y z
N MET A 1 -28.55 29.30 -75.29
CA MET A 1 -28.38 28.64 -73.97
C MET A 1 -27.15 27.74 -74.01
N LYS A 2 -26.02 28.15 -73.42
CA LYS A 2 -24.80 27.30 -73.29
C LYS A 2 -24.73 26.74 -71.87
N LYS A 3 -24.84 25.42 -71.73
CA LYS A 3 -24.75 24.68 -70.45
C LYS A 3 -23.35 24.84 -69.85
N ARG A 4 -23.26 25.40 -68.64
CA ARG A 4 -22.04 25.36 -67.81
C ARG A 4 -21.83 23.93 -67.31
N LYS A 5 -20.70 23.32 -67.67
CA LYS A 5 -20.20 22.10 -67.02
C LYS A 5 -19.62 22.50 -65.66
N ILE A 6 -20.30 22.09 -64.59
CA ILE A 6 -19.81 22.22 -63.22
C ILE A 6 -18.71 21.17 -63.03
N CYS A 7 -17.49 21.63 -62.77
CA CYS A 7 -16.33 20.78 -62.53
C CYS A 7 -16.37 20.31 -61.06
N LEU A 8 -16.83 19.06 -60.85
CA LEU A 8 -16.96 18.40 -59.53
C LEU A 8 -15.63 17.82 -58.98
N LEU A 9 -14.52 17.97 -59.72
CA LEU A 9 -13.24 17.35 -59.36
C LEU A 9 -12.57 17.81 -58.04
N PRO A 10 -12.65 19.08 -57.58
CA PRO A 10 -11.99 19.45 -56.31
C PRO A 10 -12.71 18.92 -55.07
N PHE A 11 -14.01 18.58 -55.17
CA PHE A 11 -14.78 18.02 -54.06
C PHE A 11 -14.45 16.55 -53.79
N LEU A 12 -14.18 15.75 -54.83
CA LEU A 12 -13.77 14.35 -54.69
C LEU A 12 -12.38 14.20 -54.06
N GLY A 13 -11.44 15.09 -54.38
CA GLY A 13 -10.11 15.12 -53.76
C GLY A 13 -10.15 15.46 -52.27
N GLY A 14 -10.94 16.46 -51.89
CA GLY A 14 -11.13 16.84 -50.48
C GLY A 14 -11.80 15.74 -49.65
N LEU A 15 -12.82 15.06 -50.21
CA LEU A 15 -13.50 13.96 -49.53
C LEU A 15 -12.59 12.75 -49.28
N LEU A 16 -11.71 12.43 -50.25
CA LEU A 16 -10.74 11.34 -50.12
C LEU A 16 -9.70 11.66 -49.02
N VAL A 17 -9.19 12.89 -48.96
CA VAL A 17 -8.26 13.32 -47.91
C VAL A 17 -8.91 13.26 -46.54
N ILE A 18 -10.17 13.70 -46.41
CA ILE A 18 -10.93 13.60 -45.16
C ILE A 18 -11.12 12.14 -44.75
N LEU A 19 -11.47 11.24 -45.69
CA LEU A 19 -11.62 9.81 -45.42
C LEU A 19 -10.30 9.16 -44.97
N ILE A 20 -9.18 9.53 -45.60
CA ILE A 20 -7.84 9.05 -45.21
C ILE A 20 -7.48 9.55 -43.80
N LEU A 21 -7.73 10.82 -43.49
CA LEU A 21 -7.47 11.38 -42.16
C LEU A 21 -8.37 10.75 -41.09
N LEU A 22 -9.64 10.48 -41.40
CA LEU A 22 -10.56 9.76 -40.51
C LEU A 22 -10.09 8.31 -40.30
N PHE A 23 -9.65 7.63 -41.35
CA PHE A 23 -9.15 6.26 -41.26
C PHE A 23 -7.85 6.17 -40.44
N VAL A 24 -6.90 7.06 -40.69
CA VAL A 24 -5.65 7.18 -39.91
C VAL A 24 -5.95 7.52 -38.45
N GLY A 25 -6.89 8.45 -38.19
CA GLY A 25 -7.34 8.79 -36.85
C GLY A 25 -7.95 7.60 -36.11
N VAL A 26 -8.82 6.83 -36.76
CA VAL A 26 -9.43 5.62 -36.18
C VAL A 26 -8.38 4.55 -35.86
N LEU A 27 -7.40 4.33 -36.74
CA LEU A 27 -6.30 3.39 -36.49
C LEU A 27 -5.44 3.84 -35.31
N GLN A 28 -5.11 5.13 -35.22
CA GLN A 28 -4.31 5.65 -34.12
C GLN A 28 -5.05 5.60 -32.77
N VAL A 29 -6.36 5.83 -32.76
CA VAL A 29 -7.22 5.69 -31.58
C VAL A 29 -7.31 4.23 -31.13
N LYS A 30 -7.45 3.27 -32.05
CA LYS A 30 -7.39 1.84 -31.73
C LYS A 30 -6.04 1.43 -31.13
N GLY A 31 -4.94 1.89 -31.72
CA GLY A 31 -3.60 1.62 -31.20
C GLY A 31 -3.32 2.31 -29.84
N ALA A 32 -4.03 3.39 -29.50
CA ALA A 32 -3.96 4.00 -28.17
C ALA A 32 -4.67 3.15 -27.10
N ARG A 33 -5.85 2.62 -27.44
CA ARG A 33 -6.63 1.70 -26.59
C ARG A 33 -5.85 0.42 -26.28
N GLU A 34 -5.26 -0.18 -27.31
CA GLU A 34 -4.43 -1.38 -27.18
C GLU A 34 -3.22 -1.15 -26.26
N ARG A 35 -2.46 -0.07 -26.47
CA ARG A 35 -1.31 0.27 -25.63
C ARG A 35 -1.71 0.52 -24.17
N TYR A 36 -2.80 1.26 -23.95
CA TYR A 36 -3.32 1.51 -22.61
C TYR A 36 -3.67 0.21 -21.89
N CYS A 37 -4.46 -0.67 -22.52
CA CYS A 37 -4.82 -1.93 -21.89
C CYS A 37 -3.63 -2.85 -21.71
N LEU A 38 -2.67 -2.87 -22.64
CA LEU A 38 -1.43 -3.63 -22.47
C LEU A 38 -0.65 -3.16 -21.23
N ALA A 39 -0.53 -1.85 -21.01
CA ALA A 39 0.16 -1.31 -19.85
C ALA A 39 -0.58 -1.62 -18.54
N GLN A 40 -1.91 -1.50 -18.52
CA GLN A 40 -2.72 -1.89 -17.37
C GLN A 40 -2.60 -3.39 -17.09
N THR A 41 -2.60 -4.24 -18.12
CA THR A 41 -2.34 -5.67 -17.98
C THR A 41 -0.95 -5.92 -17.39
N HIS A 42 0.07 -5.17 -17.78
CA HIS A 42 1.42 -5.34 -17.24
C HIS A 42 1.62 -4.81 -15.82
N LEU A 43 0.72 -3.95 -15.33
CA LEU A 43 0.65 -3.67 -13.90
C LEU A 43 0.16 -4.87 -13.10
N GLN A 44 -0.76 -5.65 -13.70
CA GLN A 44 -1.40 -6.79 -13.02
C GLN A 44 -0.71 -8.13 -13.22
N PHE A 45 0.04 -8.27 -14.30
CA PHE A 45 0.72 -9.51 -14.65
C PHE A 45 2.17 -9.23 -15.03
N PRO A 46 3.14 -10.03 -14.54
CA PRO A 46 4.53 -9.89 -14.93
C PRO A 46 4.71 -9.87 -16.45
N ILE A 47 5.65 -9.05 -16.93
CA ILE A 47 5.84 -8.82 -18.36
C ILE A 47 6.32 -10.08 -19.11
N ASP A 48 6.98 -10.99 -18.40
CA ASP A 48 7.51 -12.27 -18.88
C ASP A 48 6.47 -13.40 -18.93
N VAL A 49 5.31 -13.23 -18.30
CA VAL A 49 4.19 -14.17 -18.42
C VAL A 49 3.60 -14.07 -19.85
N PRO A 50 3.42 -15.20 -20.57
CA PRO A 50 2.76 -15.21 -21.86
C PRO A 50 1.37 -14.55 -21.82
N MET A 51 0.93 -13.99 -22.95
CA MET A 51 -0.40 -13.37 -23.03
C MET A 51 -1.48 -14.44 -23.24
N ASP A 52 -1.75 -15.24 -22.22
CA ASP A 52 -2.76 -16.30 -22.21
C ASP A 52 -3.59 -16.32 -20.90
N GLY A 53 -4.67 -17.11 -20.90
CA GLY A 53 -5.57 -17.28 -19.75
C GLY A 53 -6.05 -15.96 -19.14
N ASP A 54 -5.94 -15.85 -17.82
CA ASP A 54 -6.38 -14.69 -17.03
C ASP A 54 -5.77 -13.37 -17.50
N LYS A 55 -4.52 -13.40 -18.00
CA LYS A 55 -3.83 -12.20 -18.51
C LYS A 55 -4.49 -11.69 -19.79
N TRP A 56 -4.89 -12.60 -20.69
CA TRP A 56 -5.63 -12.27 -21.90
C TRP A 56 -7.07 -11.84 -21.59
N ASP A 57 -7.72 -12.49 -20.62
CA ASP A 57 -9.07 -12.13 -20.20
C ASP A 57 -9.10 -10.73 -19.58
N PHE A 58 -8.11 -10.39 -18.75
CA PHE A 58 -7.95 -9.03 -18.22
C PHE A 58 -7.72 -8.00 -19.35
N PHE A 59 -6.78 -8.29 -20.26
CA PHE A 59 -6.49 -7.41 -21.39
C PHE A 59 -7.73 -7.19 -22.26
N SER A 60 -8.44 -8.25 -22.63
CA SER A 60 -9.61 -8.19 -23.50
C SER A 60 -10.80 -7.51 -22.80
N SER A 61 -10.98 -7.72 -21.49
CA SER A 61 -11.96 -7.00 -20.68
C SER A 61 -11.67 -5.50 -20.64
N CYS A 62 -10.45 -5.11 -20.28
CA CYS A 62 -10.01 -3.71 -20.35
C CYS A 62 -10.26 -3.13 -21.73
N TYR A 63 -9.84 -3.86 -22.77
CA TYR A 63 -9.99 -3.42 -24.15
C TYR A 63 -11.46 -3.17 -24.39
N ASN A 64 -12.35 -4.15 -24.22
CA ASN A 64 -13.78 -4.05 -24.50
C ASN A 64 -14.52 -2.95 -23.72
N GLN A 65 -14.12 -2.65 -22.49
CA GLN A 65 -14.75 -1.61 -21.67
C GLN A 65 -14.45 -0.17 -22.13
N LEU A 66 -13.31 0.07 -22.78
CA LEU A 66 -12.95 1.42 -23.23
C LEU A 66 -13.81 1.89 -24.40
N THR A 67 -14.46 3.04 -24.24
CA THR A 67 -15.25 3.64 -25.34
C THR A 67 -14.35 4.33 -26.36
N LEU A 68 -14.91 4.66 -27.53
CA LEU A 68 -14.19 5.47 -28.54
C LEU A 68 -13.81 6.86 -27.99
N SER A 69 -14.59 7.39 -27.06
CA SER A 69 -14.33 8.66 -26.35
C SER A 69 -13.12 8.54 -25.44
N ASP A 70 -13.01 7.44 -24.69
CA ASP A 70 -11.87 7.19 -23.80
C ASP A 70 -10.58 6.99 -24.61
N ALA A 71 -10.66 6.26 -25.72
CA ALA A 71 -9.55 6.11 -26.64
C ALA A 71 -9.12 7.44 -27.29
N GLY A 72 -10.08 8.35 -27.54
CA GLY A 72 -9.80 9.72 -27.96
C GLY A 72 -9.06 10.54 -26.89
N LYS A 73 -9.46 10.45 -25.62
CA LYS A 73 -8.77 11.10 -24.49
C LYS A 73 -7.36 10.56 -24.29
N ILE A 74 -7.18 9.25 -24.37
CA ILE A 74 -5.86 8.59 -24.33
C ILE A 74 -4.98 9.11 -25.47
N PHE A 75 -5.52 9.18 -26.69
CA PHE A 75 -4.79 9.62 -27.88
C PHE A 75 -4.42 11.11 -27.84
N LEU A 76 -5.31 11.97 -27.34
CA LEU A 76 -5.09 13.42 -27.23
C LEU A 76 -4.16 13.83 -26.08
N GLY A 77 -3.63 12.86 -25.33
CA GLY A 77 -2.50 13.05 -24.42
C GLY A 77 -2.85 13.04 -22.93
N SER A 78 -4.13 13.03 -22.55
CA SER A 78 -4.51 13.10 -21.13
C SER A 78 -4.14 11.85 -20.33
N ARG A 79 -3.84 10.73 -20.98
CA ARG A 79 -3.40 9.45 -20.35
C ARG A 79 -2.07 8.92 -20.86
N ARG A 80 -1.29 9.75 -21.56
CA ARG A 80 0.01 9.34 -22.10
C ARG A 80 1.06 9.16 -21.00
N GLN A 81 0.96 9.98 -19.96
CA GLN A 81 1.80 9.90 -18.77
C GLN A 81 1.46 8.65 -17.96
N GLU A 82 0.18 8.42 -17.64
CA GLU A 82 -0.31 7.19 -16.98
C GLU A 82 0.18 5.91 -17.69
N LEU A 83 0.15 5.91 -19.03
CA LEU A 83 0.65 4.79 -19.84
C LEU A 83 2.15 4.57 -19.67
N SER A 84 2.93 5.65 -19.66
CA SER A 84 4.39 5.59 -19.50
C SER A 84 4.77 5.12 -18.11
N GLU A 85 4.09 5.63 -17.08
CA GLU A 85 4.28 5.25 -15.68
C GLU A 85 3.91 3.78 -15.46
N ALA A 86 2.76 3.34 -15.95
CA ALA A 86 2.33 1.94 -15.84
C ALA A 86 3.34 0.96 -16.46
N LYS A 87 3.85 1.29 -17.66
CA LYS A 87 4.91 0.50 -18.29
C LYS A 87 6.19 0.50 -17.46
N ARG A 88 6.57 1.65 -16.92
CA ARG A 88 7.79 1.78 -16.10
C ARG A 88 7.69 0.97 -14.81
N ILE A 89 6.55 1.02 -14.13
CA ILE A 89 6.26 0.21 -12.94
C ILE A 89 6.42 -1.29 -13.25
N ALA A 90 5.86 -1.76 -14.37
CA ALA A 90 5.99 -3.15 -14.78
C ALA A 90 7.45 -3.57 -15.06
N GLU A 91 8.23 -2.71 -15.71
CA GLU A 91 9.67 -2.94 -15.94
C GLU A 91 10.45 -3.01 -14.62
N LEU A 92 10.17 -2.10 -13.68
CA LEU A 92 10.81 -2.08 -12.36
C LEU A 92 10.48 -3.33 -11.55
N ASN A 93 9.21 -3.78 -11.58
CA ASN A 93 8.79 -5.05 -10.99
C ASN A 93 9.57 -6.23 -11.59
N ALA A 94 9.71 -6.30 -12.91
CA ALA A 94 10.49 -7.36 -13.55
C ALA A 94 11.97 -7.36 -13.13
N VAL A 95 12.58 -6.18 -12.93
CA VAL A 95 13.94 -6.07 -12.38
C VAL A 95 14.00 -6.60 -10.94
N MET A 96 13.06 -6.18 -10.08
CA MET A 96 13.01 -6.64 -8.69
C MET A 96 12.79 -8.16 -8.58
N THR A 97 11.99 -8.75 -9.46
CA THR A 97 11.79 -10.21 -9.56
C THR A 97 13.06 -10.93 -10.04
N LYS A 98 13.74 -10.37 -11.06
CA LYS A 98 14.98 -10.96 -11.60
C LYS A 98 16.15 -10.91 -10.61
N TYR A 99 16.20 -9.88 -9.76
CA TYR A 99 17.25 -9.69 -8.75
C TYR A 99 16.64 -9.73 -7.34
N PRO A 100 16.22 -10.91 -6.85
CA PRO A 100 15.48 -11.03 -5.58
C PRO A 100 16.32 -10.66 -4.33
N ASN A 101 17.65 -10.54 -4.48
CA ASN A 101 18.50 -10.05 -3.40
C ASN A 101 18.25 -8.56 -3.17
N LYS A 102 17.55 -8.25 -2.08
CA LYS A 102 17.20 -6.88 -1.65
C LYS A 102 18.41 -6.00 -1.38
N ASP A 103 19.58 -6.60 -1.13
CA ASP A 103 20.82 -5.86 -0.92
C ASP A 103 21.55 -5.45 -2.20
N SER A 104 21.15 -6.01 -3.35
CA SER A 104 21.75 -5.68 -4.63
C SER A 104 21.43 -4.23 -5.05
N GLN A 105 22.40 -3.57 -5.68
CA GLN A 105 22.22 -2.19 -6.16
C GLN A 105 21.08 -2.10 -7.18
N GLN A 106 20.91 -3.14 -8.02
CA GLN A 106 19.84 -3.24 -9.01
C GLN A 106 18.46 -3.25 -8.35
N TYR A 107 18.29 -4.08 -7.30
CA TYR A 107 17.04 -4.13 -6.57
C TYR A 107 16.77 -2.79 -5.87
N LYS A 108 17.76 -2.23 -5.17
CA LYS A 108 17.61 -0.96 -4.43
C LYS A 108 17.20 0.20 -5.34
N ALA A 109 17.89 0.39 -6.46
CA ALA A 109 17.56 1.44 -7.42
C ALA A 109 16.17 1.23 -8.07
N ALA A 110 15.82 -0.02 -8.42
CA ALA A 110 14.51 -0.31 -8.98
C ALA A 110 13.39 -0.09 -7.97
N ARG A 111 13.62 -0.46 -6.70
CA ARG A 111 12.66 -0.30 -5.61
C ARG A 111 12.43 1.17 -5.28
N GLU A 112 13.49 1.97 -5.21
CA GLU A 112 13.40 3.42 -4.96
C GLU A 112 12.54 4.11 -6.01
N GLU A 113 12.83 3.88 -7.30
CA GLU A 113 12.04 4.46 -8.39
C GLU A 113 10.59 3.96 -8.37
N PHE A 114 10.39 2.66 -8.10
CA PHE A 114 9.05 2.08 -7.98
C PHE A 114 8.25 2.74 -6.87
N CYS A 115 8.85 2.98 -5.70
CA CYS A 115 8.20 3.60 -4.56
C CYS A 115 7.78 5.05 -4.87
N VAL A 116 8.64 5.82 -5.56
CA VAL A 116 8.29 7.18 -5.98
C VAL A 116 7.12 7.20 -6.97
N LEU A 117 7.10 6.27 -7.92
CA LEU A 117 6.04 6.19 -8.95
C LEU A 117 4.69 5.69 -8.41
N THR A 118 4.71 4.88 -7.35
CA THR A 118 3.50 4.27 -6.77
C THR A 118 3.03 4.94 -5.48
N GLY A 119 3.78 5.91 -4.97
CA GLY A 119 3.36 6.73 -3.84
C GLY A 119 2.26 7.71 -4.23
N ARG A 120 1.40 8.07 -3.27
CA ARG A 120 0.43 9.15 -3.48
C ARG A 120 1.14 10.48 -3.78
N PRO A 121 0.46 11.42 -4.47
CA PRO A 121 0.99 12.77 -4.67
C PRO A 121 1.46 13.41 -3.36
N ALA A 122 2.52 14.21 -3.43
CA ALA A 122 3.11 14.83 -2.24
C ALA A 122 2.08 15.66 -1.44
N GLU A 123 1.19 16.38 -2.14
CA GLU A 123 0.10 17.17 -1.55
C GLU A 123 -0.84 16.31 -0.69
N GLU A 124 -1.16 15.09 -1.12
CA GLU A 124 -2.02 14.18 -0.36
C GLU A 124 -1.30 13.57 0.86
N ARG A 125 0.04 13.56 0.85
CA ARG A 125 0.88 13.07 1.96
C ARG A 125 1.20 14.13 3.00
N GLU A 126 0.84 15.39 2.77
CA GLU A 126 1.15 16.49 3.70
C GLU A 126 0.55 16.28 5.08
N GLN A 127 -0.69 15.75 5.16
CA GLN A 127 -1.32 15.46 6.45
C GLN A 127 -0.61 14.34 7.21
N ALA A 128 -0.16 13.28 6.52
CA ALA A 128 0.64 12.22 7.13
C ALA A 128 1.96 12.79 7.71
N VAL A 129 2.64 13.63 6.94
CA VAL A 129 3.87 14.31 7.37
C VAL A 129 3.62 15.22 8.58
N ALA A 130 2.50 15.95 8.60
CA ALA A 130 2.12 16.78 9.73
C ALA A 130 1.85 15.96 10.99
N ASN A 131 1.13 14.84 10.86
CA ASN A 131 0.83 13.92 11.96
C ASN A 131 2.12 13.32 12.56
N ILE A 132 3.08 12.95 11.72
CA ILE A 132 4.40 12.43 12.18
C ILE A 132 5.19 13.50 12.94
N ARG A 133 5.20 14.74 12.45
CA ARG A 133 5.85 15.87 13.15
C ARG A 133 5.20 16.17 14.50
N GLN A 134 3.87 16.08 14.56
CA GLN A 134 3.11 16.21 15.80
C GLN A 134 3.46 15.10 16.79
N TYR A 135 3.49 13.84 16.35
CA TYR A 135 3.91 12.69 17.17
C TYR A 135 5.30 12.92 17.79
N LEU A 136 6.26 13.32 16.96
CA LEU A 136 7.64 13.55 17.39
C LEU A 136 7.80 14.81 18.24
N GLY A 137 6.81 15.72 18.25
CA GLY A 137 6.92 17.03 18.87
C GLY A 137 7.99 17.92 18.20
N MET A 138 8.29 17.68 16.92
CA MET A 138 9.32 18.37 16.13
C MET A 138 8.70 18.91 14.84
N THR A 139 8.50 20.22 14.76
CA THR A 139 7.82 20.85 13.62
C THR A 139 8.60 20.81 12.32
N ASP A 140 9.94 20.88 12.40
CA ASP A 140 10.81 21.04 11.22
C ASP A 140 11.62 19.79 10.89
N ILE A 141 11.32 18.65 11.52
CA ILE A 141 12.03 17.40 11.22
C ILE A 141 11.74 16.99 9.76
N PRO A 142 12.77 16.58 8.99
CA PRO A 142 12.57 15.89 7.72
C PRO A 142 11.79 14.60 7.95
N VAL A 143 10.78 14.37 7.12
CA VAL A 143 9.99 13.14 7.10
C VAL A 143 10.10 12.58 5.69
N ASP A 144 10.75 11.43 5.58
CA ASP A 144 11.00 10.78 4.31
C ASP A 144 9.92 9.74 4.07
N PHE A 145 9.27 9.80 2.91
CA PHE A 145 8.42 8.71 2.45
C PHE A 145 9.30 7.61 1.88
N ILE A 146 9.13 6.40 2.41
CA ILE A 146 9.93 5.24 2.01
C ILE A 146 9.22 4.49 0.91
N CYS A 147 8.00 4.01 1.15
CA CYS A 147 7.23 3.31 0.14
C CYS A 147 5.78 3.02 0.57
N SER A 148 4.92 2.84 -0.42
CA SER A 148 3.61 2.22 -0.25
C SER A 148 3.71 0.69 -0.22
N ARG A 149 2.85 0.06 0.60
CA ARG A 149 2.49 -1.35 0.48
C ARG A 149 1.03 -1.45 0.04
N PHE A 150 0.78 -2.40 -0.85
CA PHE A 150 -0.52 -2.62 -1.48
C PHE A 150 -1.13 -3.94 -0.98
N ASN A 151 -2.45 -4.04 -1.04
CA ASN A 151 -3.16 -5.25 -0.67
C ASN A 151 -2.97 -6.31 -1.75
N THR A 152 -2.01 -7.22 -1.58
CA THR A 152 -1.97 -8.51 -2.26
C THR A 152 -1.31 -9.56 -1.36
N LEU A 153 -1.91 -10.75 -1.30
CA LEU A 153 -1.22 -11.94 -0.82
C LEU A 153 -0.16 -12.34 -1.85
N PRO A 154 0.92 -13.05 -1.45
CA PRO A 154 1.81 -13.70 -2.39
C PRO A 154 1.03 -14.73 -3.21
N GLY A 155 0.49 -14.33 -4.38
CA GLY A 155 -0.33 -15.19 -5.24
C GLY A 155 -1.53 -14.49 -5.89
N ASP A 156 -1.96 -13.33 -5.39
CA ASP A 156 -3.08 -12.59 -5.99
C ASP A 156 -2.62 -11.75 -7.19
N THR A 157 -3.18 -12.04 -8.37
CA THR A 157 -3.13 -11.15 -9.52
C THR A 157 -4.03 -9.94 -9.23
N GLY A 158 -3.63 -8.71 -9.58
CA GLY A 158 -4.52 -7.53 -9.40
C GLY A 158 -4.09 -6.44 -8.42
N THR A 159 -2.79 -6.22 -8.17
CA THR A 159 -2.34 -5.11 -7.30
C THR A 159 -2.79 -3.75 -7.85
N ASP A 160 -3.68 -3.06 -7.13
CA ASP A 160 -4.07 -1.68 -7.45
C ASP A 160 -3.07 -0.68 -6.87
N TYR A 161 -2.09 -0.28 -7.69
CA TYR A 161 -1.07 0.69 -7.30
C TYR A 161 -1.60 2.11 -7.04
N ASN A 162 -2.88 2.40 -7.34
CA ASN A 162 -3.48 3.69 -7.01
C ASN A 162 -4.14 3.71 -5.62
N ASN A 163 -4.25 2.55 -4.96
CA ASN A 163 -4.93 2.42 -3.69
C ASN A 163 -4.04 1.66 -2.70
N PRO A 164 -3.00 2.33 -2.16
CA PRO A 164 -2.13 1.73 -1.17
C PRO A 164 -2.91 1.30 0.08
N ALA A 165 -2.50 0.18 0.67
CA ALA A 165 -3.05 -0.33 1.91
C ALA A 165 -2.47 0.38 3.13
N ILE A 166 -1.20 0.77 3.01
CA ILE A 166 -0.39 1.39 4.06
C ILE A 166 0.81 2.09 3.42
N GLU A 167 1.23 3.21 3.98
CA GLU A 167 2.42 3.95 3.56
C GLU A 167 3.47 3.94 4.67
N HIS A 168 4.73 3.78 4.30
CA HIS A 168 5.86 3.77 5.22
C HIS A 168 6.63 5.09 5.13
N TYR A 169 6.94 5.64 6.30
CA TYR A 169 7.72 6.86 6.44
C TYR A 169 8.82 6.66 7.47
N GLU A 170 9.88 7.45 7.37
CA GLU A 170 10.95 7.51 8.37
C GLU A 170 11.21 8.95 8.79
N ALA A 171 11.40 9.16 10.09
CA ALA A 171 11.79 10.45 10.64
C ALA A 171 12.46 10.25 12.00
N ALA A 172 13.55 10.98 12.28
CA ALA A 172 14.27 10.91 13.56
C ALA A 172 14.62 9.49 14.04
N LEU A 173 14.98 8.59 13.10
CA LEU A 173 15.31 7.17 13.34
C LEU A 173 14.10 6.29 13.76
N PHE A 174 12.88 6.82 13.66
CA PHE A 174 11.64 6.05 13.80
C PHE A 174 11.05 5.72 12.43
N GLY A 175 10.49 4.52 12.31
CA GLY A 175 9.64 4.10 11.20
C GLY A 175 8.17 4.30 11.57
N PHE A 176 7.38 4.76 10.61
CA PHE A 176 5.95 5.01 10.76
C PHE A 176 5.21 4.27 9.66
N GLN A 177 4.16 3.55 10.03
CA GLN A 177 3.16 3.09 9.10
C GLN A 177 1.90 3.96 9.21
N VAL A 178 1.41 4.43 8.07
CA VAL A 178 0.29 5.38 7.99
C VAL A 178 -0.79 4.81 7.08
N ASP A 179 -2.05 4.90 7.51
CA ASP A 179 -3.19 4.64 6.64
C ASP A 179 -3.35 5.76 5.61
N PRO A 180 -3.18 5.52 4.31
CA PRO A 180 -3.31 6.55 3.28
C PRO A 180 -4.73 7.12 3.16
N LYS A 181 -5.76 6.42 3.64
CA LYS A 181 -7.15 6.90 3.57
C LYS A 181 -7.47 7.97 4.62
N THR A 182 -6.95 7.78 5.83
CA THR A 182 -7.22 8.66 6.98
C THR A 182 -6.04 9.55 7.35
N ASN A 183 -4.84 9.22 6.87
CA ASN A 183 -3.55 9.73 7.32
C ASN A 183 -3.25 9.46 8.79
N TYR A 184 -3.97 8.53 9.44
CA TYR A 184 -3.66 8.13 10.80
C TYR A 184 -2.39 7.28 10.85
N ILE A 185 -1.57 7.54 11.85
CA ILE A 185 -0.44 6.68 12.20
C ILE A 185 -1.04 5.41 12.81
N VAL A 186 -0.72 4.26 12.22
CA VAL A 186 -1.22 2.95 12.68
C VAL A 186 -0.13 2.14 13.36
N GLU A 187 1.15 2.40 13.03
CA GLU A 187 2.29 1.78 13.71
C GLU A 187 3.46 2.76 13.79
N VAL A 188 4.20 2.70 14.90
CA VAL A 188 5.49 3.37 15.09
C VAL A 188 6.47 2.37 15.69
N GLY A 189 7.69 2.34 15.16
CA GLY A 189 8.79 1.56 15.70
C GLY A 189 10.15 2.14 15.33
N GLU A 190 11.22 1.38 15.56
CA GLU A 190 12.55 1.74 15.05
C GLU A 190 12.54 1.71 13.52
N ALA A 191 13.17 2.71 12.89
CA ALA A 191 13.42 2.70 11.45
C ALA A 191 14.24 1.48 11.04
N GLU A 192 14.19 1.10 9.76
CA GLU A 192 14.95 -0.05 9.27
C GLU A 192 16.46 0.20 9.48
N ARG A 193 17.12 -0.70 10.22
CA ARG A 193 18.53 -0.51 10.58
C ARG A 193 19.43 -0.59 9.35
N ARG A 194 19.91 0.57 8.91
CA ARG A 194 20.92 0.61 7.85
C ARG A 194 22.30 0.25 8.39
N TRP A 195 23.06 -0.44 7.57
CA TRP A 195 24.47 -0.73 7.82
C TRP A 195 25.21 -0.73 6.49
N GLY A 196 26.53 -0.54 6.55
CA GLY A 196 27.38 -0.61 5.37
C GLY A 196 28.82 -0.88 5.73
N THR A 197 29.68 -0.80 4.72
CA THR A 197 31.13 -0.99 4.88
C THR A 197 31.82 0.34 4.58
N ASN A 198 32.64 0.79 5.51
CA ASN A 198 33.52 1.95 5.35
C ASN A 198 34.64 1.65 4.34
N GLU A 199 35.33 2.68 3.86
CA GLU A 199 36.47 2.54 2.93
C GLU A 199 37.62 1.69 3.52
N ASP A 200 37.76 1.68 4.84
CA ASP A 200 38.75 0.88 5.58
C ASP A 200 38.33 -0.59 5.81
N GLY A 201 37.17 -0.99 5.28
CA GLY A 201 36.62 -2.34 5.42
C GLY A 201 35.86 -2.60 6.72
N THR A 202 35.75 -1.63 7.62
CA THR A 202 34.97 -1.76 8.86
C THR A 202 33.47 -1.60 8.60
N ARG A 203 32.63 -2.25 9.42
CA ARG A 203 31.17 -2.13 9.30
C ARG A 203 30.69 -0.92 10.10
N TRP A 204 29.89 -0.07 9.48
CA TRP A 204 29.14 0.97 10.19
C TRP A 204 27.68 0.56 10.33
N PHE A 205 27.04 1.07 11.38
CA PHE A 205 25.62 0.89 11.65
C PHE A 205 25.01 2.28 11.83
N GLU A 206 23.80 2.47 11.34
CA GLU A 206 23.02 3.64 11.67
C GLU A 206 22.75 3.69 13.18
N ASN A 207 22.69 4.90 13.73
CA ASN A 207 22.40 5.10 15.13
C ASN A 207 20.96 4.64 15.43
N MET A 208 20.75 4.09 16.63
CA MET A 208 19.39 3.84 17.13
C MET A 208 18.79 5.14 17.68
N PRO A 209 17.44 5.24 17.75
CA PRO A 209 16.80 6.29 18.53
C PRO A 209 17.37 6.34 19.94
N LYS A 210 17.64 7.56 20.44
CA LYS A 210 18.02 7.74 21.83
C LYS A 210 16.75 7.81 22.67
N TYR A 211 16.55 6.80 23.51
CA TYR A 211 15.45 6.76 24.46
C TYR A 211 15.83 7.38 25.79
N ASP A 212 14.88 8.04 26.43
CA ASP A 212 15.01 8.38 27.84
C ASP A 212 14.72 7.14 28.71
N ASN A 213 15.79 6.54 29.22
CA ASN A 213 15.74 5.38 30.11
C ASN A 213 15.96 5.76 31.58
N THR A 214 15.81 7.04 31.93
CA THR A 214 15.82 7.47 33.33
C THR A 214 14.70 6.75 34.08
N PRO A 215 14.95 6.07 35.22
CA PRO A 215 13.96 5.23 35.89
C PRO A 215 12.92 6.06 36.67
N ARG A 216 12.12 6.85 35.95
CA ARG A 216 11.09 7.75 36.51
C ARG A 216 9.80 7.00 36.81
N TYR A 217 9.41 6.10 35.91
CA TYR A 217 8.24 5.23 36.02
C TYR A 217 8.74 3.80 36.08
N THR A 218 8.62 3.17 37.25
CA THR A 218 9.18 1.82 37.50
C THR A 218 8.13 0.81 37.93
N THR A 219 6.88 1.24 38.11
CA THR A 219 5.76 0.36 38.50
C THR A 219 4.61 0.43 37.49
N PRO A 220 3.77 -0.63 37.40
CA PRO A 220 2.56 -0.64 36.56
C PRO A 220 1.61 0.53 36.81
N GLU A 221 1.49 0.95 38.07
CA GLU A 221 0.60 2.05 38.48
C GLU A 221 1.15 3.40 38.04
N SER A 222 2.48 3.55 38.03
CA SER A 222 3.14 4.79 37.61
C SER A 222 3.11 4.99 36.09
N ILE A 223 3.11 3.91 35.30
CA ILE A 223 3.16 4.00 33.84
C ILE A 223 1.78 4.20 33.21
N LYS A 224 0.71 3.66 33.83
CA LYS A 224 -0.66 3.79 33.31
C LYS A 224 -1.06 5.24 32.96
N PRO A 225 -0.95 6.23 33.87
CA PRO A 225 -1.35 7.61 33.55
C PRO A 225 -0.47 8.25 32.46
N VAL A 226 0.80 7.85 32.34
CA VAL A 226 1.70 8.32 31.26
C VAL A 226 1.22 7.79 29.92
N ALA A 227 0.89 6.51 29.88
CA ALA A 227 0.40 5.83 28.69
C ALA A 227 -0.95 6.38 28.23
N GLU A 228 -1.89 6.58 29.17
CA GLU A 228 -3.20 7.19 28.91
C GLU A 228 -3.06 8.63 28.41
N ALA A 229 -2.22 9.45 29.07
CA ALA A 229 -1.99 10.82 28.65
C ALA A 229 -1.38 10.90 27.24
N PHE A 230 -0.47 9.99 26.89
CA PHE A 230 0.10 9.90 25.55
C PHE A 230 -0.97 9.59 24.50
N MET A 231 -1.81 8.58 24.74
CA MET A 231 -2.87 8.19 23.82
C MET A 231 -3.91 9.30 23.66
N THR A 232 -4.38 9.89 24.76
CA THR A 232 -5.35 10.99 24.70
C THR A 232 -4.79 12.22 23.99
N LYS A 233 -3.51 12.57 24.21
CA LYS A 233 -2.88 13.72 23.55
C LYS A 233 -2.79 13.54 22.03
N ASN A 234 -2.63 12.31 21.56
CA ASN A 234 -2.40 11.97 20.15
C ASN A 234 -3.61 11.28 19.50
N GLN A 235 -4.80 11.37 20.11
CA GLN A 235 -6.02 10.72 19.62
C GLN A 235 -6.36 11.14 18.19
N ASP A 236 -6.11 12.39 17.82
CA ASP A 236 -6.37 12.99 16.52
C ASP A 236 -5.45 12.47 15.40
N ILE A 237 -4.24 12.04 15.73
CA ILE A 237 -3.28 11.48 14.76
C ILE A 237 -3.32 9.96 14.69
N PHE A 238 -3.89 9.30 15.71
CA PHE A 238 -4.09 7.84 15.74
C PHE A 238 -5.48 7.40 15.29
N GLY A 239 -6.49 8.27 15.46
CA GLY A 239 -7.89 7.90 15.23
C GLY A 239 -8.45 6.91 16.25
N VAL A 240 -7.79 6.73 17.40
CA VAL A 240 -8.18 5.76 18.45
C VAL A 240 -8.58 6.49 19.73
N ASP A 241 -9.82 6.27 20.17
CA ASP A 241 -10.31 6.70 21.48
C ASP A 241 -10.21 5.56 22.50
N ILE A 242 -9.21 5.63 23.39
CA ILE A 242 -9.01 4.61 24.43
C ILE A 242 -10.00 4.71 25.60
N SER A 243 -10.85 5.74 25.67
CA SER A 243 -11.76 5.97 26.82
C SER A 243 -12.81 4.87 27.00
N GLN A 244 -13.14 4.15 25.92
CA GLN A 244 -14.07 3.03 25.92
C GLN A 244 -13.36 1.66 25.91
N MET A 245 -12.03 1.65 25.89
CA MET A 245 -11.23 0.42 25.83
C MET A 245 -10.78 -0.03 27.22
N THR A 246 -10.50 -1.32 27.37
CA THR A 246 -10.01 -1.91 28.63
C THR A 246 -8.49 -1.92 28.66
N TYR A 247 -7.89 -1.22 29.63
CA TYR A 247 -6.44 -1.19 29.85
C TYR A 247 -5.93 -2.50 30.49
N GLU A 248 -4.83 -3.03 29.96
CA GLU A 248 -4.10 -4.18 30.46
C GLU A 248 -2.60 -3.86 30.58
N TYR A 249 -2.02 -4.11 31.75
CA TYR A 249 -0.56 -4.12 31.90
C TYR A 249 -0.01 -5.49 31.48
N ARG A 250 0.84 -5.52 30.46
CA ARG A 250 1.36 -6.76 29.84
C ARG A 250 2.70 -7.20 30.42
N GLY A 251 3.35 -6.36 31.20
CA GLY A 251 4.62 -6.65 31.85
C GLY A 251 5.68 -5.58 31.60
N SER A 252 6.91 -5.88 32.02
CA SER A 252 8.08 -5.04 31.80
C SER A 252 9.30 -5.87 31.44
N LYS A 253 10.19 -5.30 30.64
CA LYS A 253 11.57 -5.74 30.46
C LYS A 253 12.49 -4.62 30.95
N ILE A 254 13.81 -4.87 30.94
CA ILE A 254 14.79 -3.83 31.28
C ILE A 254 14.45 -2.57 30.47
N GLU A 255 14.31 -1.44 31.18
CA GLU A 255 14.04 -0.10 30.64
C GLU A 255 12.67 0.12 29.98
N ASN A 256 11.81 -0.91 29.86
CA ASN A 256 10.55 -0.81 29.11
C ASN A 256 9.34 -1.44 29.81
N HIS A 257 8.19 -0.81 29.64
CA HIS A 257 6.86 -1.28 30.03
C HIS A 257 6.01 -1.58 28.79
N PHE A 258 5.21 -2.63 28.87
CA PHE A 258 4.30 -3.05 27.81
C PHE A 258 2.86 -2.90 28.30
N VAL A 259 2.06 -2.14 27.57
CA VAL A 259 0.66 -1.90 27.89
C VAL A 259 -0.20 -2.12 26.67
N LYS A 260 -1.46 -2.47 26.91
CA LYS A 260 -2.43 -2.80 25.87
C LYS A 260 -3.79 -2.21 26.23
N TRP A 261 -4.53 -1.78 25.21
CA TRP A 261 -5.97 -1.55 25.31
C TRP A 261 -6.71 -2.51 24.38
N THR A 262 -7.82 -3.07 24.85
CA THR A 262 -8.71 -3.94 24.07
C THR A 262 -10.11 -3.33 24.02
N ASP A 263 -10.68 -3.16 22.82
CA ASP A 263 -12.08 -2.77 22.66
C ASP A 263 -12.97 -4.02 22.61
N TYR A 264 -13.58 -4.36 23.75
CA TYR A 264 -14.51 -5.48 23.84
C TYR A 264 -15.92 -5.16 23.30
N ASN A 265 -16.21 -3.89 22.99
CA ASN A 265 -17.53 -3.47 22.52
C ASN A 265 -17.68 -3.55 21.00
N SER A 266 -16.56 -3.66 20.27
CA SER A 266 -16.53 -3.72 18.80
C SER A 266 -15.90 -5.04 18.30
N PRO A 267 -16.45 -6.23 18.64
CA PRO A 267 -15.89 -7.49 18.16
C PRO A 267 -16.01 -7.61 16.63
N HIS A 268 -14.95 -8.11 16.00
CA HIS A 268 -14.98 -8.57 14.63
C HIS A 268 -15.06 -10.09 14.62
N THR A 269 -16.21 -10.63 14.22
CA THR A 269 -16.45 -12.07 14.15
C THR A 269 -16.48 -12.53 12.70
N LYS A 270 -15.60 -13.47 12.35
CA LYS A 270 -15.54 -14.07 11.02
C LYS A 270 -15.70 -15.57 11.11
N GLU A 271 -16.65 -16.09 10.34
CA GLU A 271 -16.75 -17.52 10.09
C GLU A 271 -15.83 -17.90 8.94
N HIS A 272 -15.04 -18.95 9.12
CA HIS A 272 -14.23 -19.52 8.06
C HIS A 272 -14.26 -21.05 8.13
N GLU A 273 -14.09 -21.68 6.97
CA GLU A 273 -14.04 -23.13 6.84
C GLU A 273 -12.57 -23.54 6.80
N MET A 274 -12.17 -24.38 7.75
CA MET A 274 -10.87 -25.04 7.70
C MET A 274 -11.07 -26.47 7.21
N CYS A 275 -10.36 -26.86 6.14
CA CYS A 275 -10.40 -28.20 5.58
C CYS A 275 -9.01 -28.85 5.60
N GLY A 276 -8.97 -30.16 5.80
CA GLY A 276 -7.74 -30.96 5.80
C GLY A 276 -7.50 -31.62 7.14
N ASP A 277 -6.65 -31.01 7.97
CA ASP A 277 -6.26 -31.53 9.29
C ASP A 277 -7.30 -31.19 10.36
N VAL A 278 -8.53 -31.64 10.13
CA VAL A 278 -9.66 -31.45 11.04
C VAL A 278 -9.83 -32.70 11.89
N ASP A 279 -10.01 -32.51 13.19
CA ASP A 279 -10.40 -33.57 14.11
C ASP A 279 -11.78 -34.14 13.71
N ARG A 280 -11.78 -35.39 13.25
CA ARG A 280 -12.97 -36.07 12.71
C ARG A 280 -13.95 -36.48 13.79
N ASP A 281 -13.50 -36.54 15.04
CA ASP A 281 -14.34 -36.87 16.18
C ASP A 281 -15.09 -35.62 16.70
N ASN A 282 -14.80 -34.45 16.14
CA ASN A 282 -15.52 -33.22 16.43
C ASN A 282 -16.92 -33.25 15.78
N GLU A 283 -17.97 -33.02 16.59
CA GLU A 283 -19.37 -33.06 16.13
C GLU A 283 -19.69 -32.02 15.03
N ALA A 284 -18.90 -30.95 14.92
CA ALA A 284 -19.04 -29.93 13.88
C ALA A 284 -18.25 -30.25 12.59
N ALA A 285 -17.49 -31.35 12.56
CA ALA A 285 -16.75 -31.77 11.37
C ALA A 285 -17.67 -32.41 10.32
N TYR A 286 -17.46 -32.07 9.05
CA TYR A 286 -18.19 -32.64 7.91
C TYR A 286 -17.25 -32.88 6.72
N GLN A 287 -17.68 -33.70 5.76
CA GLN A 287 -16.99 -33.82 4.48
C GLN A 287 -17.60 -32.86 3.47
N ASN A 288 -16.75 -32.05 2.81
CA ASN A 288 -17.19 -31.23 1.69
C ASN A 288 -17.40 -32.06 0.41
N ASP A 289 -17.86 -31.42 -0.67
CA ASP A 289 -18.16 -32.07 -1.95
C ASP A 289 -16.93 -32.74 -2.61
N LYS A 290 -15.72 -32.42 -2.15
CA LYS A 290 -14.45 -33.02 -2.61
C LYS A 290 -13.98 -34.16 -1.70
N GLY A 291 -14.77 -34.53 -0.68
CA GLY A 291 -14.45 -35.56 0.30
C GLY A 291 -13.43 -35.14 1.36
N ALA A 292 -13.05 -33.86 1.41
CA ALA A 292 -12.16 -33.34 2.44
C ALA A 292 -12.94 -33.08 3.74
N TRP A 293 -12.37 -33.47 4.87
CA TRP A 293 -12.92 -33.14 6.18
C TRP A 293 -12.70 -31.66 6.49
N CYS A 294 -13.77 -30.99 6.90
CA CYS A 294 -13.83 -29.58 7.15
C CYS A 294 -14.56 -29.30 8.47
N ILE A 295 -14.26 -28.16 9.08
CA ILE A 295 -15.00 -27.62 10.22
C ILE A 295 -15.21 -26.13 9.98
N LYS A 296 -16.39 -25.63 10.32
CA LYS A 296 -16.64 -24.19 10.39
C LYS A 296 -16.18 -23.68 11.74
N GLN A 297 -15.26 -22.73 11.72
CA GLN A 297 -14.79 -22.03 12.90
C GLN A 297 -15.25 -20.59 12.89
N THR A 298 -15.55 -20.09 14.08
CA THR A 298 -15.91 -18.71 14.32
C THR A 298 -14.78 -18.08 15.11
N ASP A 299 -14.00 -17.22 14.47
CA ASP A 299 -12.98 -16.44 15.15
C ASP A 299 -13.58 -15.08 15.52
N THR A 300 -13.40 -14.69 16.77
CA THR A 300 -13.75 -13.34 17.23
C THR A 300 -12.48 -12.63 17.66
N LEU A 301 -12.15 -11.58 16.93
CA LEU A 301 -11.06 -10.67 17.22
C LEU A 301 -11.62 -9.38 17.80
N TYR A 302 -10.84 -8.74 18.66
CA TYR A 302 -11.18 -7.46 19.24
C TYR A 302 -10.12 -6.44 18.81
N PRO A 303 -10.50 -5.21 18.42
CA PRO A 303 -9.55 -4.15 18.14
C PRO A 303 -8.64 -3.90 19.35
N THR A 304 -7.34 -3.82 19.11
CA THR A 304 -6.35 -3.65 20.17
C THR A 304 -5.32 -2.60 19.79
N VAL A 305 -4.84 -1.88 20.81
CA VAL A 305 -3.72 -0.96 20.69
C VAL A 305 -2.65 -1.35 21.70
N PHE A 306 -1.40 -1.35 21.26
CA PHE A 306 -0.23 -1.66 22.07
C PHE A 306 0.72 -0.46 22.16
N LEU A 307 1.32 -0.28 23.34
CA LEU A 307 2.45 0.62 23.52
C LEU A 307 3.61 -0.09 24.21
N THR A 308 4.82 0.19 23.72
CA THR A 308 6.05 0.02 24.50
C THR A 308 6.52 1.38 24.96
N ILE A 309 6.65 1.55 26.27
CA ILE A 309 6.99 2.84 26.90
C ILE A 309 8.24 2.66 27.75
N THR A 310 9.22 3.52 27.58
CA THR A 310 10.45 3.50 28.37
C THR A 310 10.17 3.90 29.82
N GLN A 311 11.07 3.58 30.73
CA GLN A 311 10.97 4.02 32.13
C GLN A 311 11.06 5.55 32.30
N GLY A 312 11.59 6.27 31.30
CA GLY A 312 11.53 7.73 31.24
C GLY A 312 10.19 8.28 30.73
N GLY A 313 9.28 7.42 30.29
CA GLY A 313 7.94 7.78 29.81
C GLY A 313 7.87 8.11 28.32
N GLN A 314 8.89 7.77 27.53
CA GLN A 314 8.90 7.94 26.08
C GLN A 314 8.29 6.69 25.41
N VAL A 315 7.41 6.88 24.43
CA VAL A 315 6.90 5.76 23.62
C VAL A 315 7.96 5.35 22.60
N ALA A 316 8.33 4.08 22.62
CA ALA A 316 9.27 3.47 21.68
C ALA A 316 8.54 2.73 20.55
N VAL A 317 7.40 2.12 20.87
CA VAL A 317 6.57 1.41 19.90
C VAL A 317 5.10 1.77 20.14
N TYR A 318 4.37 2.02 19.06
CA TYR A 318 2.91 2.10 19.02
C TYR A 318 2.41 1.18 17.92
N ASP A 319 1.34 0.44 18.20
CA ASP A 319 0.75 -0.48 17.23
C ASP A 319 -0.77 -0.51 17.41
N ASN A 320 -1.50 -0.31 16.31
CA ASN A 320 -2.95 -0.40 16.23
C ASN A 320 -3.35 -1.66 15.45
N ASP A 321 -3.24 -2.82 16.08
CA ASP A 321 -3.70 -4.11 15.55
C ASP A 321 -5.18 -4.08 15.09
N GLY A 322 -6.01 -3.23 15.71
CA GLY A 322 -7.40 -3.02 15.28
C GLY A 322 -7.53 -2.58 13.82
N PHE A 323 -6.55 -1.84 13.30
CA PHE A 323 -6.55 -1.37 11.92
C PHE A 323 -6.50 -2.49 10.88
N GLU A 324 -5.78 -3.57 11.16
CA GLU A 324 -5.70 -4.72 10.25
C GLU A 324 -6.94 -5.63 10.38
N ILE A 325 -7.59 -5.67 11.56
CA ILE A 325 -8.83 -6.42 11.77
C ILE A 325 -9.96 -5.90 10.87
N ASP A 326 -10.07 -4.58 10.70
CA ASP A 326 -11.09 -3.96 9.83
C ASP A 326 -10.91 -4.29 8.33
N LYS A 327 -9.78 -4.89 7.95
CA LYS A 327 -9.46 -5.27 6.56
C LYS A 327 -9.66 -6.77 6.27
N LEU A 328 -9.98 -7.59 7.26
CA LEU A 328 -10.20 -9.04 7.15
C LEU A 328 -11.60 -9.39 6.64
#